data_AF-A0A499VIF3-F1
#
_entry.id   AF-A0A499VIF3-F1
#
_cell.length_a   1.000
_cell.length_b   1.000
_cell.length_c   1.000
_cell.angle_alpha   90.00
_cell.angle_beta   90.00
_cell.angle_gamma   90.00
#
_symmetry.space_group_name_H-M   'P 1'
#
loop_
_entity.id
_entity.type
_entity.pdbx_description
1 polymer ?
#
loop_
_entity_poly.entity_id
_entity_poly.type
_entity_poly.pdbx_seq_one_letter_code
_entity_poly.pdbx_strand_id
1 'polypeptide(L)' 'MLVVFTPGMDRFDYYRLLERVYQGEASVQDIRDSSEQFDNHYFESPVWQQELARR' A
#
# COMPACT_ATOMS: atom_id res chain seq x y z
N MET A 1 5.90 -7.78 2.63
CA MET A 1 5.67 -6.32 2.75
C MET A 1 6.49 -5.84 3.94
N LEU A 2 7.48 -4.98 3.70
CA LEU A 2 8.22 -4.29 4.76
C LEU A 2 7.58 -2.92 4.94
N VAL A 3 7.22 -2.57 6.18
CA VAL A 3 6.64 -1.26 6.50
C VAL A 3 7.52 -0.62 7.57
N VAL A 4 8.00 0.59 7.29
CA VAL A 4 8.90 1.35 8.17
C VAL A 4 8.26 2.71 8.43
N PHE A 5 8.24 3.13 9.68
CA PHE A 5 7.63 4.40 10.09
C PHE A 5 8.69 5.35 10.63
N THR A 6 8.74 6.56 10.12
CA THR A 6 9.44 7.67 10.77
C THR A 6 8.59 8.22 11.93
N PRO A 7 9.22 8.69 13.03
CA PRO A 7 8.50 9.33 14.13
C PRO A 7 7.73 10.56 13.64
N GLY A 8 6.44 10.68 14.01
CA GLY A 8 5.59 11.83 13.69
C GLY A 8 4.68 11.68 12.46
N MET A 9 4.70 10.53 11.79
CA MET A 9 3.82 10.26 10.64
C MET A 9 2.39 9.89 11.08
N ASP A 10 1.37 10.40 10.37
CA ASP A 10 -0.06 10.10 10.55
C ASP A 10 -0.44 8.69 10.08
N ARG A 11 0.25 7.69 10.64
CA ARG A 11 0.13 6.26 10.29
C ARG A 11 -1.28 5.70 10.37
N PHE A 12 -2.15 6.29 11.19
CA PHE A 12 -3.53 5.82 11.33
C PHE A 12 -4.39 6.13 10.11
N ASP A 13 -4.07 7.20 9.38
CA ASP A 13 -4.87 7.60 8.21
C ASP A 13 -4.58 6.71 7.01
N TYR A 14 -3.34 6.24 6.87
CA TYR A 14 -3.02 5.20 5.89
C TYR A 14 -3.80 3.91 6.16
N TYR A 15 -3.92 3.47 7.41
CA TYR A 15 -4.73 2.29 7.73
C TYR A 15 -6.23 2.49 7.47
N ARG A 16 -6.77 3.68 7.73
CA ARG A 16 -8.16 4.01 7.37
C ARG A 16 -8.37 4.01 5.87
N LEU A 17 -7.40 4.47 5.09
CA LEU A 17 -7.44 4.39 3.64
C LEU A 17 -7.50 2.94 3.16
N LEU A 18 -6.68 2.05 3.73
CA LEU A 18 -6.72 0.62 3.42
C LEU A 18 -8.07 -0.02 3.75
N GLU A 19 -8.66 0.35 4.89
CA GLU A 19 -10.01 -0.10 5.27
C GLU A 19 -11.06 0.37 4.26
N ARG A 20 -11.05 1.64 3.86
CA ARG A 20 -11.98 2.17 2.86
C ARG A 20 -11.86 1.46 1.51
N VAL A 21 -10.64 1.14 1.08
CA VAL A 21 -10.43 0.34 -0.14
C VAL A 21 -11.00 -1.07 0.01
N TYR A 22 -10.80 -1.71 1.17
CA TYR A 22 -11.40 -3.02 1.45
C TYR A 22 -12.93 -2.98 1.43
N GLN A 23 -13.55 -1.91 1.91
CA GLN A 23 -15.00 -1.70 1.87
C GLN A 23 -15.52 -1.25 0.49
N GLY A 24 -14.64 -0.95 -0.47
CA GLY A 24 -15.01 -0.43 -1.80
C GLY A 24 -15.38 1.07 -1.82
N GLU A 25 -15.10 1.79 -0.74
CA GLU A 25 -15.33 3.24 -0.58
C GLU A 25 -14.16 4.11 -1.07
N ALA A 26 -13.06 3.46 -1.45
CA ALA A 26 -11.89 4.04 -2.07
C ALA A 26 -11.31 3.04 -3.08
N SER A 27 -10.44 3.53 -3.96
CA SER A 27 -9.79 2.77 -5.01
C SER A 27 -8.34 2.42 -4.67
N VAL A 28 -7.80 1.41 -5.36
CA VAL A 28 -6.35 1.12 -5.31
C VAL A 28 -5.51 2.30 -5.85
N GLN A 29 -6.10 3.16 -6.69
CA GLN A 29 -5.43 4.37 -7.16
C GLN A 29 -5.24 5.38 -6.01
N ASP A 30 -6.21 5.52 -5.11
CA ASP A 30 -6.08 6.41 -3.94
C ASP A 30 -4.90 6.01 -3.05
N ILE A 31 -4.64 4.70 -2.92
CA ILE A 31 -3.45 4.18 -2.23
C ILE A 31 -2.17 4.61 -2.95
N ARG A 32 -2.13 4.51 -4.27
CA ARG A 32 -0.96 4.91 -5.07
C ARG A 32 -0.71 6.41 -4.97
N ASP A 33 -1.74 7.22 -5.05
CA ASP A 33 -1.64 8.68 -4.97
C ASP A 33 -1.20 9.15 -3.58
N SER A 34 -1.54 8.39 -2.53
CA SER A 34 -1.08 8.66 -1.16
C SER A 34 0.40 8.32 -0.90
N SER A 35 1.12 7.76 -1.88
CA SER A 35 2.49 7.25 -1.71
C SER A 35 3.49 8.30 -1.22
N GLU A 36 3.36 9.54 -1.71
CA GLU A 36 4.20 10.66 -1.27
C GLU A 36 3.90 11.09 0.17
N GLN A 37 2.63 11.04 0.59
CA GLN A 37 2.20 11.46 1.92
C GLN A 37 2.65 10.49 3.02
N PHE A 38 2.60 9.18 2.74
CA PHE A 38 2.93 8.15 3.72
C PHE A 38 4.28 7.47 3.46
N ASP A 39 5.05 7.96 2.50
CA ASP A 39 6.38 7.47 2.11
C ASP A 39 6.40 5.96 1.76
N ASN A 40 5.26 5.41 1.32
CA ASN A 40 5.14 4.01 0.94
C ASN A 40 5.47 3.82 -0.54
N HIS A 41 6.36 2.87 -0.83
CA HIS A 41 6.82 2.59 -2.19
C HIS A 41 6.42 1.17 -2.60
N TYR A 42 5.52 1.07 -3.59
CA TYR A 42 5.15 -0.21 -4.19
C TYR A 42 6.08 -0.56 -5.34
N PHE A 43 6.53 -1.81 -5.37
CA PHE A 43 7.40 -2.31 -6.43
C PHE A 43 6.95 -3.68 -6.91
N GLU A 44 7.05 -3.90 -8.22
CA GLU A 44 6.75 -5.19 -8.83
C GLU A 44 7.90 -6.17 -8.58
N SER A 45 7.64 -7.26 -7.86
CA SER A 45 8.65 -8.29 -7.62
C SER A 45 8.64 -9.34 -8.73
N PRO A 46 9.71 -9.48 -9.54
CA PRO A 46 9.78 -10.50 -10.59
C PRO A 46 9.70 -11.92 -10.02
N VAL A 47 10.29 -12.14 -8.84
CA VAL A 47 10.22 -13.43 -8.13
C VAL A 47 8.77 -13.76 -7.78
N TRP A 48 8.02 -12.79 -7.24
CA TRP A 48 6.62 -13.00 -6.88
C TRP A 48 5.71 -13.24 -8.08
N GLN A 49 5.93 -12.52 -9.18
CA GLN A 49 5.20 -12.74 -10.44
C GLN A 49 5.45 -14.15 -11.00
N GLN A 50 6.69 -14.62 -10.95
CA GLN A 50 7.02 -15.99 -11.36
C GLN A 50 6.33 -17.04 -10.48
N GLU A 51 6.26 -16.85 -9.17
CA GLU A 51 5.56 -17.79 -8.28
C GLU A 51 4.03 -17.76 -8.46
N LEU A 52 3.43 -16.59 -8.74
CA LEU A 52 2.01 -16.48 -9.07
C LEU A 52 1.67 -17.21 -10.37
N ALA A 53 2.51 -17.09 -11.40
CA ALA A 53 2.31 -17.74 -12.69
C ALA A 53 2.46 -19.28 -12.67
N ARG A 54 3.07 -19.83 -11.62
CA ARG A 54 3.18 -21.29 -11.41
C ARG A 54 1.95 -21.91 -10.75
N ARG A 55 1.05 -21.10 -10.19
CA ARG A 55 -0.20 -21.54 -9.55
C ARG A 55 -1.35 -21.60 -10.54
#